data_AF-A0AAE0DLN5-F1
#
_entry.id   AF-A0AAE0DLN5-F1
#
_cell.length_a   1.000
_cell.length_b   1.000
_cell.length_c   1.000
_cell.angle_alpha   90.00
_cell.angle_beta   90.00
_cell.angle_gamma   90.00
#
_symmetry.space_group_name_H-M   'P 1'
#
loop_
_entity.id
_entity.type
_entity.pdbx_description
1 polymer ?
#
loop_
_entity_poly.entity_id
_entity_poly.type
_entity_poly.pdbx_seq_one_letter_code
_entity_poly.pdbx_strand_id
1 'polypeptide(L)'
;QYTGRSESPTFILEVVADYDLWIWHVYFSISGTNNDINVLEASHLFANLSQGIAPPAHYVIQGKEYNMGYYLADGIYPKWSTLVQTIHDPCGQKNKLFALKQDGYRKDIERAFGVLQSRFAIVA
;
A
#
# COMPACT_ATOMS: atom_id res chain seq x y z
N GLN A 1 19.77 22.04 6.32
CA GLN A 1 20.48 21.07 5.45
C GLN A 1 20.92 19.92 6.33
N TYR A 2 20.40 18.72 6.09
CA TYR A 2 20.82 17.54 6.84
C TYR A 2 21.14 16.42 5.85
N THR A 3 22.39 16.00 5.93
CA THR A 3 23.04 14.99 5.09
C THR A 3 22.69 13.59 5.60
N GLY A 4 22.01 12.80 4.75
CA GLY A 4 21.98 11.35 4.89
C GLY A 4 23.35 10.74 4.61
N ARG A 5 23.52 9.45 4.93
CA ARG A 5 24.79 8.68 4.81
C ARG A 5 25.20 8.36 3.36
N SER A 6 24.53 8.99 2.39
CA SER A 6 24.85 9.07 0.97
C SER A 6 24.62 10.54 0.60
N GLU A 7 25.47 11.13 -0.23
CA GLU A 7 25.47 12.56 -0.57
C GLU A 7 24.18 13.06 -1.27
N SER A 8 23.20 12.18 -1.45
CA SER A 8 21.89 12.45 -2.03
C SER A 8 20.77 12.17 -1.02
N PRO A 9 19.80 13.09 -0.81
CA PRO A 9 18.60 12.78 -0.04
C PRO A 9 17.81 11.68 -0.76
N THR A 10 17.73 10.50 -0.14
CA THR A 10 16.88 9.41 -0.62
C THR A 10 15.45 9.69 -0.18
N PHE A 11 14.51 9.77 -1.13
CA PHE A 11 13.09 9.91 -0.83
C PHE A 11 12.42 8.54 -0.76
N ILE A 12 11.56 8.32 0.22
CA ILE A 12 10.65 7.16 0.30
C ILE A 12 9.33 7.58 -0.33
N LEU A 13 8.85 6.76 -1.25
CA LEU A 13 7.56 6.94 -1.91
C LEU A 13 6.62 5.82 -1.47
N GLU A 14 5.47 6.20 -0.92
CA GLU A 14 4.37 5.27 -0.61
C GLU A 14 3.18 5.57 -1.52
N VAL A 15 2.63 4.52 -2.13
CA VAL A 15 1.59 4.64 -3.15
C VAL A 15 0.49 3.64 -2.87
N VAL A 16 -0.76 4.11 -2.94
CA VAL A 16 -1.93 3.26 -3.12
C VAL A 16 -2.37 3.40 -4.56
N ALA A 17 -2.23 2.32 -5.32
CA ALA A 17 -2.66 2.24 -6.70
C ALA A 17 -3.50 1.00 -6.95
N ASP A 18 -4.37 1.06 -7.95
CA ASP A 18 -5.09 -0.12 -8.44
C ASP A 18 -4.40 -0.75 -9.66
N TYR A 19 -5.02 -1.81 -10.17
CA TYR A 19 -4.54 -2.56 -11.33
C TYR A 19 -4.43 -1.70 -12.60
N ASP A 20 -5.22 -0.65 -12.75
CA ASP A 20 -5.19 0.23 -13.92
C ASP A 20 -4.17 1.37 -13.77
N LEU A 21 -3.32 1.29 -12.73
CA LEU A 21 -2.31 2.28 -12.36
C LEU A 21 -2.93 3.61 -11.89
N TRP A 22 -4.20 3.63 -11.51
CA TRP A 22 -4.80 4.80 -10.91
C TRP A 22 -4.25 4.97 -9.49
N ILE A 23 -3.69 6.15 -9.22
CA ILE A 23 -3.08 6.47 -7.92
C ILE A 23 -4.15 7.12 -7.04
N TRP A 24 -4.59 6.37 -6.04
CA TRP A 24 -5.54 6.82 -5.02
C TRP A 24 -4.87 7.65 -3.93
N HIS A 25 -3.60 7.37 -3.64
CA HIS A 25 -2.81 8.09 -2.65
C HIS A 25 -1.33 8.01 -3.00
N VAL A 26 -0.60 9.10 -2.76
CA VAL A 26 0.85 9.17 -2.89
C VAL A 26 1.41 9.99 -1.74
N TYR A 27 2.49 9.51 -1.14
CA TYR A 27 3.20 10.20 -0.06
C TYR A 27 4.70 10.12 -0.26
N PHE A 28 5.39 11.25 -0.04
CA PHE A 28 6.84 11.36 -0.14
C PHE A 28 7.41 11.71 1.24
N SER A 29 8.39 10.94 1.70
CA SER A 29 9.17 11.25 2.89
C SER A 29 10.67 11.15 2.66
N ILE A 30 11.48 11.58 3.64
CA ILE A 30 12.93 11.47 3.59
C ILE A 30 13.36 10.17 4.28
N SER A 31 14.22 9.42 3.60
CA SER A 31 14.77 8.16 4.12
C SER A 31 15.53 8.40 5.43
N GLY A 32 15.20 7.61 6.45
CA GLY A 32 15.85 7.66 7.77
C GLY A 32 15.08 8.44 8.84
N THR A 33 14.01 9.18 8.50
CA THR A 33 13.18 9.89 9.50
C THR A 33 11.79 9.28 9.69
N ASN A 34 11.23 8.61 8.67
CA ASN A 34 9.92 7.98 8.74
C ASN A 34 10.04 6.45 8.61
N ASN A 35 9.29 5.75 9.45
CA ASN A 35 8.93 4.33 9.27
C ASN A 35 7.53 4.25 8.63
N ASP A 36 7.13 3.07 8.17
CA ASP A 36 5.84 2.86 7.50
C ASP A 36 4.63 3.27 8.38
N ILE A 37 4.79 3.20 9.72
CA ILE A 37 3.79 3.66 10.69
C ILE A 37 3.62 5.19 10.67
N ASN A 38 4.71 5.94 10.59
CA ASN A 38 4.62 7.40 10.48
C ASN A 38 4.01 7.84 9.14
N VAL A 39 4.20 7.04 8.08
CA VAL A 39 3.56 7.30 6.80
C VAL A 39 2.05 7.05 6.88
N LEU A 40 1.62 5.99 7.57
CA LEU A 40 0.20 5.75 7.87
C LEU A 40 -0.44 6.93 8.60
N GLU A 41 0.19 7.42 9.67
CA GLU A 41 -0.34 8.53 10.46
C GLU A 41 -0.41 9.84 9.65
N ALA A 42 0.52 10.04 8.72
CA ALA A 42 0.54 11.21 7.84
C ALA A 42 -0.41 11.11 6.64
N SER A 43 -1.01 9.93 6.38
CA SER A 43 -1.87 9.71 5.23
C SER A 43 -3.31 10.15 5.48
N HIS A 44 -3.79 11.10 4.67
CA HIS A 44 -5.20 11.49 4.67
C HIS A 44 -6.13 10.33 4.29
N LEU A 45 -5.67 9.36 3.49
CA LEU A 45 -6.45 8.18 3.14
C LEU A 45 -6.72 7.33 4.39
N PHE A 46 -5.69 7.03 5.17
CA PHE A 46 -5.84 6.23 6.39
C PHE A 46 -6.56 6.99 7.51
N ALA A 47 -6.35 8.30 7.62
CA ALA A 47 -7.14 9.15 8.50
C ALA A 47 -8.65 9.09 8.16
N ASN A 48 -9.00 9.22 6.88
CA ASN A 48 -10.38 9.10 6.42
C ASN A 48 -10.95 7.69 6.68
N LEU A 49 -10.17 6.64 6.39
CA LEU A 49 -10.59 5.25 6.65
C LEU A 49 -10.86 4.99 8.13
N SER A 50 -10.05 5.57 9.03
CA SER A 50 -10.28 5.47 10.47
C SER A 50 -11.59 6.13 10.93
N GLN A 51 -12.08 7.10 10.17
CA GLN A 51 -13.37 7.77 10.38
C GLN A 51 -14.53 7.10 9.63
N GLY A 52 -14.27 5.97 8.95
CA GLY A 52 -15.26 5.28 8.12
C GLY A 52 -15.54 5.95 6.77
N ILE A 53 -14.69 6.89 6.36
CA ILE A 53 -14.77 7.59 5.08
C ILE A 53 -13.82 6.89 4.11
N ALA A 54 -14.37 6.25 3.09
CA ALA A 54 -13.60 5.53 2.08
C ALA A 54 -14.10 5.89 0.67
N PRO A 55 -13.25 5.76 -0.37
CA PRO A 55 -13.74 5.71 -1.74
C PRO A 55 -14.85 4.65 -1.87
N PRO A 56 -15.94 4.94 -2.59
CA PRO A 56 -17.02 3.99 -2.76
C PRO A 56 -16.49 2.75 -3.49
N ALA A 57 -16.71 1.59 -2.89
CA ALA A 57 -16.39 0.31 -3.51
C ALA A 57 -17.55 -0.64 -3.30
N HIS A 58 -18.10 -1.20 -4.38
CA HIS A 58 -19.23 -2.12 -4.30
C HIS A 58 -18.80 -3.50 -4.77
N TYR A 59 -18.77 -4.45 -3.85
CA TYR A 59 -18.44 -5.84 -4.16
C TYR A 59 -19.14 -6.81 -3.21
N VAL A 60 -19.23 -8.07 -3.62
CA VAL A 60 -19.88 -9.14 -2.85
C VAL A 60 -18.86 -10.24 -2.55
N ILE A 61 -18.66 -10.53 -1.27
CA ILE A 61 -17.87 -11.70 -0.83
C ILE A 61 -18.81 -12.65 -0.11
N GLN A 62 -18.92 -13.89 -0.61
CA GLN A 62 -19.76 -14.94 -0.01
C GLN A 62 -21.22 -14.51 0.27
N GLY A 63 -21.80 -13.72 -0.65
CA GLY A 63 -23.19 -13.23 -0.52
C GLY A 63 -23.35 -12.02 0.40
N LYS A 64 -22.27 -11.53 1.04
CA LYS A 64 -22.28 -10.29 1.80
C LYS A 64 -21.83 -9.14 0.92
N GLU A 65 -22.65 -8.09 0.87
CA GLU A 65 -22.30 -6.82 0.21
C GLU A 65 -21.33 -6.00 1.06
N TYR A 66 -20.37 -5.40 0.38
CA TYR A 66 -19.40 -4.48 0.94
C TYR A 66 -19.48 -3.17 0.14
N ASN A 67 -19.51 -2.07 0.88
CA ASN A 67 -19.55 -0.69 0.36
C ASN A 67 -18.24 0.08 0.59
N MET A 68 -17.24 -0.57 1.20
CA MET A 68 -15.95 -0.02 1.55
C MET A 68 -14.85 -0.93 1.00
N GLY A 69 -13.86 -0.32 0.34
CA GLY A 69 -12.71 -1.04 -0.20
C GLY A 69 -11.82 -1.64 0.89
N TYR A 70 -11.02 -2.62 0.51
CA TYR A 70 -9.90 -3.10 1.31
C TYR A 70 -8.59 -2.80 0.61
N TYR A 71 -7.52 -2.66 1.39
CA TYR A 71 -6.19 -2.38 0.91
C TYR A 71 -5.28 -3.55 1.26
N LEU A 72 -4.48 -3.99 0.30
CA LEU A 72 -3.46 -4.99 0.55
C LEU A 72 -2.29 -4.32 1.27
N ALA A 73 -1.95 -4.85 2.43
CA ALA A 73 -0.85 -4.37 3.26
C ALA A 73 0.14 -5.52 3.48
N ASP A 74 1.40 -5.17 3.76
CA ASP A 74 2.36 -6.15 4.25
C ASP A 74 2.22 -6.32 5.78
N GLY A 75 3.08 -7.16 6.36
CA GLY A 75 2.94 -7.62 7.75
C GLY A 75 3.28 -6.60 8.83
N ILE A 76 3.72 -5.40 8.49
CA ILE A 76 4.12 -4.37 9.48
C ILE A 76 2.99 -3.40 9.83
N TYR A 77 1.87 -3.46 9.09
CA TYR A 77 0.71 -2.61 9.34
C TYR A 77 -0.10 -3.10 10.56
N PRO A 78 -0.81 -2.22 11.27
CA PRO A 78 -1.77 -2.62 12.29
C PRO A 78 -2.91 -3.45 11.69
N LYS A 79 -3.48 -4.34 12.50
CA LYS A 79 -4.62 -5.19 12.08
C LYS A 79 -5.91 -4.38 12.04
N TRP A 80 -6.19 -3.75 10.91
CA TRP A 80 -7.44 -3.03 10.65
C TRP A 80 -8.38 -3.85 9.76
N SER A 81 -9.69 -3.63 9.88
CA SER A 81 -10.70 -4.32 9.07
C SER A 81 -10.60 -4.01 7.57
N THR A 82 -10.00 -2.87 7.23
CA THR A 82 -9.74 -2.40 5.86
C THR A 82 -8.40 -2.86 5.31
N LEU A 83 -7.49 -3.36 6.16
CA LEU A 83 -6.15 -3.80 5.76
C LEU A 83 -6.07 -5.32 5.71
N VAL A 84 -5.86 -5.86 4.51
CA VAL A 84 -5.72 -7.28 4.26
C VAL A 84 -4.24 -7.62 4.15
N GLN A 85 -3.71 -8.29 5.17
CA GLN A 85 -2.30 -8.64 5.29
C GLN A 85 -1.98 -10.01 4.70
N THR A 86 -0.75 -10.18 4.22
CA THR A 86 -0.24 -11.48 3.78
C THR A 86 -0.16 -12.47 4.93
N ILE A 87 -0.54 -13.71 4.64
CA ILE A 87 -0.38 -14.82 5.57
C ILE A 87 1.09 -15.22 5.58
N HIS A 88 1.78 -14.96 6.70
CA HIS A 88 3.14 -15.46 6.94
C HIS A 88 3.10 -16.99 7.10
N ASP A 89 4.04 -17.70 6.48
CA ASP A 89 4.13 -19.17 6.47
C ASP A 89 2.80 -19.87 6.12
N PRO A 90 2.29 -19.70 4.88
CA PRO A 90 0.99 -20.21 4.51
C PRO A 90 0.94 -21.74 4.56
N CYS A 91 0.24 -22.27 5.57
CA CYS A 91 -0.06 -23.69 5.72
C CYS A 91 -1.39 -24.07 5.04
N GLY A 92 -1.40 -25.18 4.30
CA GLY A 92 -2.58 -25.66 3.57
C GLY A 92 -2.80 -24.97 2.21
N GLN A 93 -3.59 -25.60 1.33
CA GLN A 93 -3.77 -25.14 -0.06
C GLN A 93 -4.42 -23.76 -0.17
N LYS A 94 -5.42 -23.47 0.68
CA LYS A 94 -6.14 -22.19 0.64
C LYS A 94 -5.24 -21.00 0.99
N ASN A 95 -4.47 -21.12 2.07
CA ASN A 95 -3.57 -20.04 2.50
C ASN A 95 -2.43 -19.84 1.51
N LYS A 96 -1.91 -20.93 0.91
CA LYS A 96 -0.90 -20.85 -0.16
C LYS A 96 -1.43 -20.12 -1.38
N LEU A 97 -2.67 -20.42 -1.79
CA LEU A 97 -3.31 -19.72 -2.91
C LEU A 97 -3.53 -18.24 -2.61
N PHE A 98 -3.96 -17.92 -1.39
CA PHE A 98 -4.15 -16.53 -0.94
C PHE A 98 -2.83 -15.74 -0.99
N ALA A 99 -1.77 -16.26 -0.36
CA ALA A 99 -0.45 -15.64 -0.36
C ALA A 99 0.10 -15.47 -1.78
N LEU A 100 -0.04 -16.49 -2.65
CA LEU A 100 0.38 -16.42 -4.05
C LEU A 100 -0.33 -15.30 -4.82
N LYS A 101 -1.64 -15.13 -4.60
CA LYS A 101 -2.42 -14.07 -5.26
C LYS A 101 -2.01 -12.69 -4.75
N GLN A 102 -1.78 -12.55 -3.45
CA GLN A 102 -1.32 -11.28 -2.86
C GLN A 102 0.07 -10.88 -3.36
N ASP A 103 1.00 -11.84 -3.48
CA ASP A 103 2.29 -11.60 -4.11
C ASP A 103 2.18 -11.18 -5.57
N GLY A 104 1.17 -11.69 -6.28
CA GLY A 104 0.81 -11.24 -7.63
C GLY A 104 0.43 -9.77 -7.66
N TYR A 105 -0.53 -9.36 -6.83
CA TYR A 105 -0.98 -7.97 -6.76
C TYR A 105 0.09 -7.00 -6.29
N ARG A 106 1.03 -7.46 -5.45
CA ARG A 106 2.19 -6.64 -5.06
C ARG A 106 3.06 -6.27 -6.27
N LYS A 107 3.15 -7.12 -7.29
CA LYS A 107 3.85 -6.77 -8.54
C LYS A 107 3.14 -5.67 -9.32
N ASP A 108 1.83 -5.50 -9.16
CA ASP A 108 1.11 -4.39 -9.80
C ASP A 108 1.51 -3.05 -9.17
N ILE A 109 1.79 -3.03 -7.86
CA ILE A 109 2.37 -1.88 -7.17
C ILE A 109 3.80 -1.61 -7.65
N GLU A 110 4.65 -2.63 -7.72
CA GLU A 110 6.01 -2.51 -8.30
C GLU A 110 5.98 -1.97 -9.74
N ARG A 111 4.98 -2.38 -10.53
CA ARG A 111 4.73 -1.85 -11.88
C ARG A 111 4.33 -0.38 -11.84
N ALA A 112 3.47 0.04 -10.91
CA ALA A 112 3.12 1.46 -10.73
C ALA A 112 4.34 2.31 -10.39
N PHE A 113 5.22 1.82 -9.51
CA PHE A 113 6.51 2.45 -9.22
C PHE A 113 7.38 2.59 -10.49
N GLY A 114 7.52 1.51 -11.27
CA GLY A 114 8.30 1.54 -12.51
C GLY A 114 7.75 2.55 -13.53
N VAL A 115 6.43 2.69 -13.63
CA VAL A 115 5.78 3.69 -14.49
C VAL A 115 6.04 5.11 -13.99
N LEU A 116 5.97 5.35 -12.68
CA LEU A 116 6.28 6.66 -12.08
C LEU A 116 7.74 7.06 -12.31
N GLN A 117 8.68 6.13 -12.12
CA GLN A 117 10.10 6.33 -12.39
C GLN A 117 10.33 6.64 -13.87
N SER A 118 9.77 5.84 -14.78
CA SER A 118 9.99 6.00 -16.22
C SER A 118 9.35 7.26 -16.80
N ARG A 119 8.17 7.67 -16.32
CA ARG A 119 7.43 8.81 -16.90
C ARG A 119 7.81 10.16 -16.30
N PHE A 120 8.15 10.18 -15.02
CA PHE A 120 8.31 11.43 -14.27
C PHE A 120 9.68 11.61 -13.64
N ALA A 121 10.60 10.65 -13.81
CA ALA A 121 11.91 10.62 -13.14
C ALA A 121 11.79 10.78 -11.61
N ILE A 122 10.68 10.31 -11.05
CA ILE A 122 10.41 10.37 -9.61
C ILE A 122 11.17 9.23 -8.93
N VAL A 123 12.08 9.59 -8.01
CA VAL A 123 12.98 8.70 -7.24
C VAL A 123 13.99 7.98 -8.16
N ALA A 124 15.15 8.62 -8.35
CA ALA A 124 16.37 8.05 -8.94
C ALA A 124 17.46 7.88 -7.89
#